data_AF-A0A2H9QM72-F1
#
_entry.id   AF-A0A2H9QM72-F1
#
_cell.length_a   1.000
_cell.length_b   1.000
_cell.length_c   1.000
_cell.angle_alpha   90.00
_cell.angle_beta   90.00
_cell.angle_gamma   90.00
#
_symmetry.space_group_name_H-M   'P 1'
#
loop_
_entity.id
_entity.type
_entity.pdbx_description
1 polymer ?
#
loop_
_entity_poly.entity_id
_entity_poly.type
_entity_poly.pdbx_seq_one_letter_code
_entity_poly.pdbx_strand_id
1 'polypeptide(L)'
;MAEWRKHIDKDLANHLEKLIEHSNKHKHAFEKSENPAKAQMWIALSLLSKQLHDFHFKLNEIESKLNELPQFKGKKAKIDSSKILNKLNKEVEALESADKIAKSLVKKK
;
A
#
# COMPACT_ATOMS: atom_id res chain seq x y z
N MET A 1 -21.34 8.06 -14.91
CA MET A 1 -20.10 7.48 -14.32
C MET A 1 -18.91 8.16 -14.95
N ALA A 2 -17.95 8.66 -14.15
CA ALA A 2 -16.80 9.39 -14.68
C ALA A 2 -15.93 8.49 -15.58
N GLU A 3 -15.50 8.99 -16.75
CA GLU A 3 -14.86 8.19 -17.80
C GLU A 3 -13.52 7.56 -17.40
N TRP A 4 -12.75 8.23 -16.55
CA TRP A 4 -11.44 7.75 -16.10
C TRP A 4 -11.49 6.38 -15.40
N ARG A 5 -12.61 6.04 -14.74
CA ARG A 5 -12.81 4.74 -14.07
C ARG A 5 -12.76 3.55 -15.02
N LYS A 6 -13.05 3.76 -16.32
CA LYS A 6 -12.99 2.71 -17.35
C LYS A 6 -11.57 2.30 -17.70
N HIS A 7 -10.57 3.11 -17.32
CA HIS A 7 -9.15 2.87 -17.58
C HIS A 7 -8.42 2.22 -16.40
N ILE A 8 -9.14 1.91 -15.32
CA ILE A 8 -8.60 1.22 -14.15
C ILE A 8 -8.79 -0.27 -14.36
N ASP A 9 -7.81 -1.07 -13.95
CA ASP A 9 -7.94 -2.52 -13.89
C ASP A 9 -9.19 -2.91 -13.10
N LYS A 10 -9.93 -3.91 -13.56
CA LYS A 10 -11.19 -4.35 -12.93
C LYS A 10 -10.97 -4.79 -11.49
N ASP A 11 -9.84 -5.43 -11.20
CA ASP A 11 -9.50 -5.89 -9.85
C ASP A 11 -9.21 -4.70 -8.91
N LEU A 12 -8.58 -3.65 -9.43
CA LEU A 12 -8.30 -2.42 -8.69
C LEU A 12 -9.55 -1.55 -8.55
N ALA A 13 -10.43 -1.53 -9.54
CA ALA A 13 -11.63 -0.70 -9.54
C ALA A 13 -12.54 -1.01 -8.34
N ASN A 14 -12.74 -2.30 -8.04
CA ASN A 14 -13.53 -2.72 -6.88
C ASN A 14 -12.88 -2.28 -5.54
N HIS A 15 -11.56 -2.37 -5.44
CA HIS A 15 -10.84 -1.94 -4.25
C HIS A 15 -10.88 -0.42 -4.08
N LEU A 16 -10.72 0.32 -5.18
CA LEU A 16 -10.77 1.77 -5.21
C LEU A 16 -12.14 2.29 -4.77
N GLU A 17 -13.24 1.73 -5.27
CA GLU A 17 -14.58 2.16 -4.86
C GLU A 17 -14.82 1.95 -3.36
N LYS A 18 -14.38 0.80 -2.81
CA LYS A 18 -14.41 0.56 -1.36
C LYS A 18 -13.56 1.57 -0.58
N LEU A 19 -12.39 1.92 -1.10
CA LEU A 19 -11.51 2.91 -0.48
C LEU A 19 -12.14 4.31 -0.49
N ILE A 20 -12.78 4.70 -1.61
CA ILE A 20 -13.53 5.96 -1.72
C ILE A 20 -14.68 5.97 -0.71
N GLU A 21 -15.49 4.91 -0.66
CA GLU A 21 -16.59 4.76 0.30
C GLU A 21 -16.11 4.86 1.75
N HIS A 22 -15.02 4.18 2.09
CA HIS A 22 -14.41 4.26 3.43
C HIS A 22 -13.87 5.66 3.74
N SER A 23 -13.20 6.30 2.79
CA SER A 23 -12.71 7.68 2.98
C SER A 23 -13.87 8.66 3.20
N ASN A 24 -15.00 8.45 2.52
CA ASN A 24 -16.20 9.28 2.64
C ASN A 24 -16.87 9.17 4.02
N LYS A 25 -16.62 8.12 4.81
CA LYS A 25 -17.07 8.05 6.22
C LYS A 25 -16.43 9.17 7.07
N HIS A 26 -15.31 9.71 6.62
CA HIS A 26 -14.59 10.81 7.26
C HIS A 26 -14.83 12.15 6.56
N LYS A 27 -15.92 12.28 5.79
CA LYS A 27 -16.26 13.48 5.03
C LYS A 27 -16.18 14.77 5.84
N HIS A 28 -16.77 14.76 7.04
CA HIS A 28 -16.72 15.90 7.96
C HIS A 28 -15.28 16.34 8.34
N ALA A 29 -14.29 15.43 8.34
CA ALA A 29 -12.91 15.76 8.65
C ALA A 29 -12.22 16.50 7.50
N PHE A 30 -12.39 16.05 6.25
CA PHE A 30 -11.77 16.72 5.11
C PHE A 30 -12.52 17.98 4.67
N GLU A 31 -13.84 18.06 4.85
CA GLU A 31 -14.62 19.27 4.56
C GLU A 31 -14.22 20.46 5.44
N LYS A 32 -13.71 20.19 6.65
CA LYS A 32 -13.22 21.22 7.58
C LYS A 32 -11.74 21.58 7.37
N SER A 33 -11.07 20.93 6.44
CA SER A 33 -9.65 21.20 6.16
C SER A 33 -9.51 22.34 5.16
N GLU A 34 -8.38 23.03 5.20
CA GLU A 34 -8.04 24.10 4.25
C GLU A 34 -8.00 23.57 2.79
N ASN A 35 -7.65 22.30 2.60
CA ASN A 35 -7.66 21.64 1.30
C ASN A 35 -8.34 20.26 1.39
N PRO A 36 -9.66 20.20 1.11
CA PRO A 36 -10.44 18.98 1.22
C PRO A 36 -9.92 17.82 0.36
N ALA A 37 -9.44 18.11 -0.86
CA ALA A 37 -8.89 17.08 -1.74
C ALA A 37 -7.62 16.45 -1.14
N LYS A 38 -6.70 17.28 -0.62
CA LYS A 38 -5.47 16.81 0.03
C LYS A 38 -5.79 16.03 1.31
N ALA A 39 -6.72 16.51 2.13
CA ALA A 39 -7.12 15.82 3.35
C ALA A 39 -7.79 14.47 3.07
N GLN A 40 -8.64 14.38 2.04
CA GLN A 40 -9.23 13.13 1.61
C GLN A 40 -8.17 12.12 1.14
N MET A 41 -7.14 12.57 0.42
CA MET A 41 -6.00 11.72 0.05
C MET A 41 -5.25 11.20 1.28
N TRP A 42 -4.98 12.04 2.28
CA TRP A 42 -4.32 11.61 3.52
C TRP A 42 -5.16 10.60 4.30
N ILE A 43 -6.48 10.77 4.33
CA ILE A 43 -7.39 9.81 4.96
C ILE A 43 -7.32 8.46 4.22
N ALA A 44 -7.38 8.47 2.88
CA ALA A 44 -7.26 7.26 2.08
C ALA A 44 -5.92 6.56 2.30
N LEU A 45 -4.81 7.31 2.37
CA LEU A 45 -3.48 6.77 2.64
C LEU A 45 -3.38 6.16 4.04
N SER A 46 -3.96 6.83 5.04
CA SER A 46 -4.02 6.32 6.42
C SER A 46 -4.82 5.01 6.52
N LEU A 47 -5.95 4.92 5.82
CA LEU A 47 -6.76 3.70 5.75
C LEU A 47 -5.97 2.54 5.15
N LEU A 48 -5.24 2.77 4.05
CA LEU A 48 -4.38 1.76 3.43
C LEU A 48 -3.22 1.35 4.36
N SER A 49 -2.56 2.32 5.00
CA SER A 49 -1.48 2.06 5.95
C SER A 49 -1.96 1.20 7.13
N LYS A 50 -3.16 1.46 7.63
CA LYS A 50 -3.78 0.65 8.70
C LYS A 50 -4.04 -0.77 8.22
N GLN A 51 -4.61 -0.95 7.02
CA GLN A 51 -4.86 -2.28 6.46
C GLN A 51 -3.55 -3.09 6.32
N LEU A 52 -2.48 -2.45 5.85
CA LEU A 52 -1.17 -3.10 5.73
C LEU A 52 -0.59 -3.49 7.08
N HIS A 53 -0.70 -2.60 8.08
CA HIS A 53 -0.28 -2.90 9.45
C HIS A 53 -1.08 -4.07 10.05
N ASP A 54 -2.40 -4.08 9.90
CA ASP A 54 -3.27 -5.15 10.38
C ASP A 54 -2.93 -6.50 9.72
N PHE A 55 -2.61 -6.49 8.42
CA PHE A 55 -2.12 -7.69 7.73
C PHE A 55 -0.78 -8.17 8.26
N HIS A 56 0.17 -7.25 8.47
CA HIS A 56 1.48 -7.62 9.03
C HIS A 56 1.34 -8.21 10.43
N PHE A 57 0.49 -7.62 11.28
CA PHE A 57 0.22 -8.14 12.62
C PHE A 57 -0.36 -9.55 12.58
N LYS A 58 -1.37 -9.79 11.73
CA LYS A 58 -1.96 -11.12 11.56
C LYS A 58 -0.97 -12.14 11.01
N LEU A 59 -0.10 -11.74 10.08
CA LEU A 59 0.97 -12.62 9.59
C LEU A 59 1.92 -13.01 10.72
N ASN A 60 2.35 -12.05 11.54
CA ASN A 60 3.21 -12.33 12.69
C ASN A 60 2.51 -13.26 13.70
N GLU A 61 1.22 -13.08 13.93
CA GLU A 61 0.43 -13.96 14.81
C GLU A 61 0.36 -15.39 14.27
N ILE A 62 0.13 -15.55 12.96
CA ILE A 62 0.13 -16.86 12.29
C ILE A 62 1.53 -17.49 12.36
N GLU A 63 2.58 -16.73 12.10
CA GLU A 63 3.96 -17.20 12.21
C GLU A 63 4.30 -17.66 13.63
N SER A 64 3.88 -16.90 14.66
CA SER A 64 4.06 -17.30 16.06
C SER A 64 3.37 -18.62 16.35
N LYS A 65 2.09 -18.75 15.98
CA LYS A 65 1.30 -19.98 16.17
C LYS A 65 1.89 -21.17 15.41
N LEU A 66 2.38 -20.96 14.19
CA LEU A 66 3.06 -22.00 13.43
C LEU A 66 4.35 -22.45 14.12
N ASN A 67 5.14 -21.53 14.66
CA ASN A 67 6.39 -21.84 15.38
C ASN A 67 6.15 -22.60 16.71
N GLU A 68 4.97 -22.48 17.30
CA GLU A 68 4.57 -23.22 18.51
C GLU A 68 4.25 -24.69 18.21
N LEU A 69 3.86 -25.01 16.96
CA LEU A 69 3.53 -26.38 16.56
C LEU A 69 4.80 -27.27 16.56
N PRO A 70 4.72 -28.49 17.13
CA PRO A 70 5.88 -29.37 17.25
C PRO A 70 6.50 -29.78 15.90
N GLN A 71 5.73 -29.77 14.81
CA GLN A 71 6.23 -30.00 13.45
C GLN A 71 7.12 -28.88 12.87
N PHE A 72 7.10 -27.69 13.50
CA PHE A 72 7.94 -26.54 13.13
C PHE A 72 8.92 -26.13 14.24
N LYS A 73 8.85 -26.73 15.43
CA LYS A 73 9.87 -26.59 16.49
C LYS A 73 11.26 -26.96 15.95
N GLY A 74 12.13 -25.96 15.84
CA GLY A 74 13.52 -26.11 15.38
C GLY A 74 13.74 -25.85 13.89
N LYS A 75 12.69 -25.80 13.06
CA LYS A 75 12.78 -25.27 11.70
C LYS A 75 12.30 -23.82 11.72
N LYS A 76 13.18 -22.91 12.15
CA LYS A 76 12.99 -21.49 11.78
C LYS A 76 12.96 -21.46 10.26
N ALA A 77 11.78 -21.42 9.65
CA ALA A 77 11.62 -20.74 8.38
C ALA A 77 11.95 -19.28 8.70
N LYS A 78 13.24 -18.95 8.71
CA LYS A 78 13.70 -17.57 8.63
C LYS A 78 13.17 -17.11 7.28
N ILE A 79 11.95 -16.57 7.28
CA ILE A 79 11.59 -15.58 6.29
C ILE A 79 12.62 -14.49 6.54
N ASP A 80 13.62 -14.47 5.68
CA ASP A 80 14.73 -13.56 5.80
C ASP A 80 14.17 -12.20 5.38
N SER A 81 13.53 -11.51 6.32
CA SER A 81 12.94 -10.19 6.11
C SER A 81 13.98 -9.24 5.55
N SER A 82 15.27 -9.48 5.81
CA SER A 82 16.38 -8.76 5.16
C SER A 82 16.43 -8.97 3.65
N LYS A 83 16.16 -10.17 3.13
CA LYS A 83 16.06 -10.43 1.68
C LYS A 83 14.83 -9.78 1.06
N ILE A 84 13.71 -9.77 1.76
CA ILE A 84 12.48 -9.13 1.29
C ILE A 84 12.68 -7.60 1.26
N LEU A 85 13.23 -7.01 2.33
CA LEU A 85 13.56 -5.59 2.40
C LEU A 85 14.61 -5.18 1.36
N ASN A 86 15.64 -6.00 1.13
CA ASN A 86 16.63 -5.74 0.10
C ASN A 86 16.05 -5.82 -1.31
N LYS A 87 15.07 -6.71 -1.55
CA LYS A 87 14.37 -6.78 -2.83
C LYS A 87 13.49 -5.55 -3.05
N LEU A 88 12.73 -5.14 -2.04
CA LEU A 88 11.90 -3.94 -2.07
C LEU A 88 12.73 -2.66 -2.27
N ASN A 89 13.87 -2.51 -1.58
CA ASN A 89 14.75 -1.36 -1.79
C ASN A 89 15.29 -1.29 -3.21
N LYS A 90 15.69 -2.42 -3.80
CA LYS A 90 16.14 -2.46 -5.20
C LYS A 90 15.03 -2.07 -6.18
N GLU A 91 13.81 -2.50 -5.92
CA GLU A 91 12.64 -2.13 -6.75
C GLU A 91 12.33 -0.63 -6.62
N VAL A 92 12.43 -0.05 -5.43
CA VAL A 92 12.27 1.40 -5.21
C VAL A 92 13.37 2.20 -5.92
N GLU A 93 14.63 1.79 -5.81
CA GLU A 93 15.76 2.44 -6.51
C GLU A 93 15.59 2.39 -8.04
N ALA A 94 15.08 1.28 -8.57
CA ALA A 94 14.78 1.14 -9.99
C ALA A 94 13.66 2.09 -10.45
N LEU A 95 12.61 2.25 -9.64
CA LEU A 95 11.53 3.19 -9.91
C LEU A 95 12.00 4.65 -9.84
N GLU A 96 12.82 5.01 -8.86
CA GLU A 96 13.42 6.35 -8.77
C GLU A 96 14.33 6.66 -9.96
N SER A 97 15.07 5.66 -10.42
CA SER A 97 15.93 5.78 -11.60
C SER A 97 15.11 5.97 -12.88
N ALA A 98 14.01 5.23 -13.03
CA ALA A 98 13.08 5.38 -14.14
C ALA A 98 12.39 6.76 -14.13
N ASP A 99 12.00 7.26 -12.96
CA ASP A 99 11.40 8.60 -12.80
C ASP A 99 12.39 9.73 -13.16
N LYS A 100 13.67 9.60 -12.77
CA LYS A 100 14.73 10.54 -13.19
C LYS A 100 14.91 10.54 -14.71
N ILE A 101 14.91 9.37 -15.35
CA ILE A 101 15.01 9.24 -16.81
C ILE A 101 13.79 9.91 -17.48
N ALA A 102 12.58 9.61 -17.03
CA ALA A 102 11.35 10.20 -17.55
C ALA A 102 11.37 11.74 -17.44
N LYS A 103 11.78 12.29 -16.28
CA LYS A 103 11.91 13.75 -16.08
C LYS A 103 12.96 14.39 -17.00
N SER A 104 14.07 13.70 -17.30
CA SER A 104 15.10 14.20 -18.22
C SER A 104 14.66 14.21 -19.69
N LEU A 105 13.79 13.28 -20.08
CA LEU A 105 13.22 13.22 -21.43
C LEU A 105 12.16 14.30 -21.65
N VAL A 106 11.41 14.66 -20.60
CA VAL A 106 10.42 15.75 -20.64
C VAL A 106 11.09 17.12 -20.74
N LYS A 107 12.30 17.32 -20.19
CA LYS A 107 13.06 18.58 -20.30
C LYS A 107 13.77 18.77 -21.66
N LYS A 108 13.80 17.76 -22.53
CA LYS A 108 14.44 17.79 -23.86
C LYS A 108 13.46 18.06 -25.01
N LYS A 109 12.17 18.24 -24.73
CA LYS A 109 11.16 18.72 -25.67
C LYS A 109 10.80 20.16 -25.34
#